data_AF-A0A7K8MGU0-F1
#
_entry.id   AF-A0A7K8MGU0-F1
#
_cell.length_a   1.000
_cell.length_b   1.000
_cell.length_c   1.000
_cell.angle_alpha   90.00
_cell.angle_beta   90.00
_cell.angle_gamma   90.00
#
_symmetry.space_group_name_H-M   'P 1'
#
loop_
_entity.id
_entity.type
_entity.pdbx_description
1 polymer ?
#
loop_
_entity_poly.entity_id
_entity_poly.type
_entity_poly.pdbx_seq_one_letter_code
_entity_poly.pdbx_strand_id
1 'polypeptide(L)' 'MPAARSVLILAGLLALWAELPAASAQNDTTKAGVCPSPAMDAVNCTVGCQSDGDCESTLKCCPAACGKACQKPDGNTPSC' A
#
# COMPACT_ATOMS: atom_id res chain seq x y z
N MET A 1 0.93 13.07 -44.85
CA MET A 1 1.88 13.31 -43.74
C MET A 1 1.41 12.57 -42.47
N PRO A 2 1.38 11.23 -42.45
CA PRO A 2 0.86 10.45 -41.32
C PRO A 2 1.84 10.33 -40.15
N ALA A 3 3.15 10.45 -40.39
CA ALA A 3 4.18 10.25 -39.37
C ALA A 3 4.15 11.32 -38.26
N ALA A 4 3.86 12.58 -38.61
CA ALA A 4 3.82 13.68 -37.64
C ALA A 4 2.67 13.54 -36.62
N ARG A 5 1.52 12.99 -37.04
CA ARG A 5 0.37 12.79 -36.15
C ARG A 5 0.66 11.69 -35.12
N SER A 6 1.26 10.58 -35.54
CA SER A 6 1.63 9.49 -34.63
C SER A 6 2.67 9.92 -33.60
N VAL A 7 3.63 10.77 -33.99
CA VAL A 7 4.64 11.32 -33.08
C VAL A 7 4.01 12.22 -32.01
N LEU A 8 3.02 13.05 -32.37
CA LEU A 8 2.32 13.91 -31.41
C LEU A 8 1.51 13.11 -30.38
N ILE A 9 0.84 12.03 -30.81
CA ILE A 9 0.07 11.17 -29.90
C ILE A 9 1.00 10.43 -28.93
N LEU A 10 2.11 9.87 -29.43
CA LEU A 10 3.11 9.21 -28.59
C LEU A 10 3.72 10.17 -27.57
N ALA A 11 4.05 11.39 -27.98
CA ALA A 11 4.57 12.42 -27.08
C ALA A 11 3.55 12.80 -25.99
N GLY A 12 2.27 12.94 -26.33
CA GLY A 12 1.21 13.22 -25.36
C GLY A 12 0.96 12.10 -24.35
N LEU A 13 0.98 10.83 -24.80
CA LEU A 13 0.84 9.67 -23.92
C LEU A 13 2.00 9.54 -22.93
N LEU A 14 3.24 9.79 -23.39
CA LEU A 14 4.42 9.77 -22.53
C LEU A 14 4.40 10.90 -21.49
N ALA A 15 3.95 12.09 -21.87
CA ALA A 15 3.79 13.20 -20.93
C ALA A 15 2.76 12.86 -19.85
N LEU A 16 1.62 12.26 -20.21
CA LEU A 16 0.58 11.88 -19.25
C LEU A 16 1.09 10.90 -18.17
N TRP A 17 2.00 9.99 -18.51
CA TRP A 17 2.62 9.09 -17.53
C TRP A 17 3.60 9.78 -16.57
N ALA A 18 4.18 10.91 -16.97
CA ALA A 18 5.14 11.64 -16.12
C ALA A 18 4.45 12.53 -15.06
N GLU A 19 3.18 12.87 -15.27
CA GLU A 19 2.45 13.83 -14.41
C GLU A 19 1.39 13.16 -13.53
N LEU A 20 1.09 11.87 -13.76
CA LEU A 20 0.26 11.12 -12.84
C LEU A 20 1.01 11.03 -11.50
N PRO A 21 0.45 11.59 -10.42
CA PRO A 21 1.00 11.36 -9.09
C PRO A 21 1.14 9.86 -8.88
N ALA A 22 2.24 9.41 -8.27
CA ALA A 22 2.32 8.04 -7.83
C ALA A 22 1.06 7.73 -7.03
N ALA A 23 0.20 6.83 -7.54
CA ALA A 23 -1.03 6.43 -6.86
C ALA A 23 -0.76 5.79 -5.48
N SER A 24 0.51 5.58 -5.14
CA SER A 24 1.01 5.13 -3.84
C SER A 24 1.56 6.28 -3.01
N ALA A 25 0.73 7.29 -2.73
CA ALA A 25 0.91 8.11 -1.53
C ALA A 25 -0.28 7.81 -0.61
N GLN A 26 -0.46 6.53 -0.29
CA GLN A 26 -1.27 6.18 0.88
C GLN A 26 -0.66 6.90 2.07
N ASN A 27 -1.51 7.62 2.78
CA ASN A 27 -1.18 8.22 4.06
C ASN A 27 -0.62 7.14 5.00
N ASP A 28 0.70 6.98 5.02
CA ASP A 28 1.37 6.14 6.01
C ASP A 28 1.30 6.86 7.36
N THR A 29 0.11 6.86 7.97
CA THR A 29 -0.06 7.18 9.39
C THR A 29 0.48 6.01 10.19
N THR A 30 1.81 5.90 10.30
CA THR A 30 2.46 4.81 11.03
C THR A 30 2.08 4.85 12.51
N LYS A 31 1.33 3.84 12.99
CA LYS A 31 1.07 3.67 14.42
C LYS A 31 2.26 3.01 15.12
N ALA A 32 2.43 3.30 16.41
CA ALA A 32 3.49 2.72 17.22
C ALA A 32 3.35 1.19 17.40
N GLY A 33 4.49 0.51 17.59
CA GLY A 33 4.58 -0.94 17.78
C GLY A 33 4.94 -1.72 16.50
N VAL A 34 5.24 -3.00 16.66
CA VAL A 34 5.67 -3.90 15.56
C VAL A 34 4.54 -4.86 15.20
N CYS A 35 4.44 -5.24 13.93
CA CYS A 35 3.49 -6.26 13.49
C CYS A 35 3.85 -7.63 14.07
N PRO A 36 2.87 -8.40 14.55
CA PRO A 36 3.11 -9.76 14.97
C PRO A 36 3.52 -10.65 13.79
N SER A 37 4.13 -11.79 14.09
CA SER A 37 4.43 -12.80 13.08
C SER A 37 3.13 -13.25 12.40
N PRO A 38 3.07 -13.29 11.06
CA PRO A 38 1.88 -13.73 10.35
C PRO A 38 1.54 -15.19 10.70
N ALA A 39 0.24 -15.48 10.81
CA ALA A 39 -0.23 -16.86 10.88
C ALA A 39 0.17 -17.61 9.60
N MET A 40 0.42 -18.92 9.71
CA MET A 40 0.89 -19.74 8.58
C MET A 40 -0.27 -20.25 7.70
N ASP A 41 -1.48 -20.34 8.25
CA ASP A 41 -2.64 -20.90 7.55
C ASP A 41 -3.70 -19.82 7.29
N ALA A 42 -4.05 -19.62 6.01
CA ALA A 42 -5.14 -18.73 5.61
C ALA A 42 -6.35 -19.56 5.16
N VAL A 43 -7.50 -19.40 5.81
CA VAL A 43 -8.78 -19.94 5.31
C VAL A 43 -9.45 -18.96 4.32
N ASN A 44 -9.10 -17.67 4.38
CA ASN A 44 -9.69 -16.64 3.51
C ASN A 44 -8.65 -15.58 3.12
N CYS A 45 -8.51 -15.34 1.81
CA CYS A 45 -7.64 -14.30 1.26
C CYS A 45 -8.42 -13.00 1.08
N THR A 46 -8.29 -12.09 2.04
CA THR A 46 -8.88 -10.74 1.93
C THR A 46 -7.86 -9.69 2.36
N VAL A 47 -7.78 -8.59 1.61
CA VAL A 47 -7.01 -7.41 2.00
C VAL A 47 -7.94 -6.54 2.83
N GLY A 48 -7.79 -6.59 4.16
CA GLY A 48 -8.64 -5.87 5.10
C GLY A 48 -8.19 -4.44 5.41
N CYS A 49 -6.98 -4.05 4.98
CA CYS A 49 -6.43 -2.71 5.20
C CYS A 49 -5.31 -2.43 4.21
N GLN A 50 -4.96 -1.15 4.07
CA GLN A 50 -3.96 -0.66 3.12
C GLN A 50 -2.79 0.01 3.85
N SER A 51 -3.10 0.73 4.92
CA SER A 51 -2.19 1.45 5.83
C SER A 51 -2.68 1.30 7.27
N ASP A 52 -1.83 1.64 8.24
CA ASP A 52 -2.22 1.70 9.66
C ASP A 52 -3.40 2.66 9.90
N GLY A 53 -3.60 3.67 9.05
CA GLY A 53 -4.70 4.63 9.14
C GLY A 53 -6.07 4.04 8.86
N ASP A 54 -6.12 2.96 8.07
CA ASP A 54 -7.35 2.21 7.81
C ASP A 54 -7.82 1.41 9.04
N CYS A 55 -6.95 1.23 10.03
CA CYS A 55 -7.20 0.44 11.21
C CYS A 55 -7.63 1.30 12.41
N GLU A 56 -8.70 0.88 13.09
CA GLU A 56 -9.21 1.60 14.25
C GLU A 56 -8.22 1.59 15.44
N SER A 57 -8.31 2.62 16.29
CA SER A 57 -7.59 2.68 17.57
C SER A 57 -6.07 2.54 17.43
N THR A 58 -5.46 1.50 18.02
CA THR A 58 -4.01 1.24 18.00
C THR A 58 -3.63 0.08 17.08
N LEU A 59 -4.57 -0.43 16.28
CA LEU A 59 -4.33 -1.55 15.38
C LEU A 59 -3.45 -1.12 14.21
N LYS A 60 -2.55 -2.01 13.78
CA LYS A 60 -1.66 -1.79 12.63
C LYS A 60 -2.09 -2.65 11.44
N CYS A 61 -1.83 -2.17 10.23
CA CYS A 61 -2.08 -2.92 9.01
C CYS A 61 -0.90 -3.84 8.71
N CYS A 62 -1.02 -5.10 9.12
CA CYS A 62 0.08 -6.05 9.12
C CYS A 62 -0.06 -7.10 8.02
N PRO A 63 1.07 -7.66 7.53
CA PRO A 63 1.03 -8.87 6.70
C PRO A 63 0.27 -9.98 7.43
N ALA A 64 -0.66 -10.61 6.74
CA ALA A 64 -1.35 -11.80 7.22
C ALA A 64 -0.90 -13.02 6.41
N ALA A 65 -1.41 -14.20 6.76
CA ALA A 65 -1.21 -15.43 6.00
C ALA A 65 -1.51 -15.24 4.49
N CYS A 66 -2.49 -14.39 4.19
CA CYS A 66 -2.77 -13.89 2.86
C CYS A 66 -3.16 -12.41 2.93
N GLY A 67 -2.52 -11.54 2.14
CA GLY A 67 -2.83 -10.11 2.08
C GLY A 67 -2.37 -9.31 3.31
N LYS A 68 -3.24 -8.41 3.78
CA LYS A 68 -3.02 -7.51 4.92
C LYS A 68 -4.26 -7.48 5.81
N ALA A 69 -4.08 -7.39 7.12
CA ALA A 69 -5.18 -7.27 8.07
C ALA A 69 -4.82 -6.38 9.27
N CYS A 70 -5.82 -5.74 9.88
CA CYS A 70 -5.63 -4.98 11.11
C CYS A 70 -5.35 -5.92 12.29
N GLN A 71 -4.16 -5.80 12.88
CA GLN A 71 -3.71 -6.64 13.98
C GLN A 71 -3.21 -5.78 15.15
N LYS A 72 -3.29 -6.35 16.35
CA LYS A 72 -2.74 -5.71 17.54
C LYS A 72 -1.21 -5.72 17.42
N PRO A 73 -0.53 -4.57 17.59
CA PRO A 73 0.92 -4.54 17.60
C PRO A 73 1.49 -5.30 18.79
N ASP A 74 2.64 -5.94 18.60
CA ASP A 74 3.43 -6.48 19.70
C ASP A 74 4.05 -5.34 20.52
N GLY A 75 4.12 -5.57 21.84
CA GLY A 75 4.69 -4.63 22.81
C GLY A 75 6.21 -4.47 22.69
N ASN A 76 6.86 -5.19 21.79
CA ASN A 76 8.23 -4.91 21.39
C ASN A 76 8.21 -3.62 20.57
N THR A 77 8.34 -2.50 21.27
CA THR A 77 8.73 -1.24 20.66
C THR A 77 9.92 -1.50 19.75
N PRO A 78 9.87 -1.14 18.46
CA PRO A 78 11.08 -1.08 17.67
C PRO A 78 11.90 0.04 18.30
N SER A 79 12.89 -0.34 19.11
CA SER A 79 13.92 0.58 19.59
C SER A 79 14.57 1.20 18.35
N CYS A 80 14.47 2.52 18.25
CA CYS A 80 14.98 3.33 17.14
C CYS A 80 16.45 3.04 16.82
#